data_AF-A0A4Q2XIZ3-F1
#
_entry.id   AF-A0A4Q2XIZ3-F1
#
_cell.length_a   1.000
_cell.length_b   1.000
_cell.length_c   1.000
_cell.angle_alpha   90.00
_cell.angle_beta   90.00
_cell.angle_gamma   90.00
#
_symmetry.space_group_name_H-M   'P 1'
#
loop_
_entity.id
_entity.type
_entity.pdbx_description
1 polymer ?
#
loop_
_entity_poly.entity_id
_entity_poly.type
_entity_poly.pdbx_seq_one_letter_code
_entity_poly.pdbx_strand_id
1 'polypeptide(L)'
;MPAFVEGDIFVGFRASSGTGASTSYLVKLGNDETSFNSSGPLVLGNLGADLSSEEFGFGPEWSTRSDVRWGIFGVRDAVNIPVLYASRARSIPSTPATPWTLINQQKKQTTATQINSVIQSATGGVGASPSYVQLISTENSAVAGYQPNGVGPSSYNHQVASGTSDFGTSSAWSSIEGSFGAGPAATVLDVFRIGRVSGVETVSLFGTFSISASGVITFTKPSATPVDHDGDGYTDAEEALAGTSDSNASDFFRVSSLTTSAGNTQISFTSIASRSYKIYYSEDLSANSWQLIDTVTGSPYTDTDPTRTARQKGFYKVAVTTP
;
A
#
# COMPACT_ATOMS: atom_id res chain seq x y z
N MET A 1 1.04 -23.93 -15.06
CA MET A 1 1.27 -22.56 -14.56
C MET A 1 2.42 -21.90 -15.29
N PRO A 2 2.47 -20.56 -15.36
CA PRO A 2 3.64 -19.82 -15.83
C PRO A 2 4.88 -20.22 -15.04
N ALA A 3 6.03 -20.25 -15.71
CA ALA A 3 7.30 -20.49 -15.06
C ALA A 3 7.55 -19.40 -13.99
N PHE A 4 8.11 -19.83 -12.87
CA PHE A 4 8.59 -18.93 -11.83
C PHE A 4 9.76 -18.09 -12.37
N VAL A 5 9.72 -16.80 -12.05
CA VAL A 5 10.83 -15.86 -12.24
C VAL A 5 11.23 -15.34 -10.87
N GLU A 6 12.54 -15.26 -10.63
CA GLU A 6 13.06 -14.70 -9.38
C GLU A 6 12.44 -13.32 -9.08
N GLY A 7 11.96 -13.11 -7.85
CA GLY A 7 11.28 -11.89 -7.46
C GLY A 7 9.76 -11.89 -7.72
N ASP A 8 9.20 -12.99 -8.22
CA ASP A 8 7.75 -13.15 -8.24
C ASP A 8 7.15 -13.11 -6.82
N ILE A 9 6.09 -12.33 -6.68
CA ILE A 9 5.29 -12.17 -5.46
C ILE A 9 3.96 -12.92 -5.65
N PHE A 10 3.52 -13.61 -4.61
CA PHE A 10 2.34 -14.47 -4.60
C PHE A 10 1.38 -14.05 -3.49
N VAL A 11 0.09 -14.30 -3.72
CA VAL A 11 -0.94 -14.31 -2.68
C VAL A 11 -1.43 -15.74 -2.49
N GLY A 12 -1.67 -16.12 -1.23
CA GLY A 12 -2.38 -17.34 -0.89
C GLY A 12 -3.67 -17.02 -0.14
N PHE A 13 -4.70 -17.81 -0.42
CA PHE A 13 -5.96 -17.83 0.29
C PHE A 13 -6.19 -19.21 0.89
N ARG A 14 -6.79 -19.26 2.09
CA ARG A 14 -7.27 -20.50 2.69
C ARG A 14 -8.47 -20.24 3.57
N ALA A 15 -9.24 -21.28 3.88
CA ALA A 15 -10.20 -21.25 4.95
C ALA A 15 -9.68 -22.05 6.16
N SER A 16 -9.85 -21.55 7.37
CA SER A 16 -9.55 -22.33 8.59
C SER A 16 -10.59 -23.41 8.89
N SER A 17 -11.74 -23.40 8.20
CA SER A 17 -12.87 -24.32 8.40
C SER A 17 -13.83 -24.29 7.19
N GLY A 18 -14.83 -25.17 7.17
CA GLY A 18 -15.92 -25.13 6.19
C GLY A 18 -15.51 -25.40 4.75
N THR A 19 -16.29 -24.86 3.80
CA THR A 19 -16.03 -24.99 2.35
C THR A 19 -14.64 -24.45 2.01
N GLY A 20 -13.86 -25.25 1.28
CA GLY A 20 -12.49 -24.91 0.87
C GLY A 20 -11.40 -25.11 1.92
N ALA A 21 -11.69 -25.63 3.12
CA ALA A 21 -10.67 -25.84 4.16
C ALA A 21 -9.57 -26.85 3.79
N SER A 22 -9.84 -27.74 2.82
CA SER A 22 -8.87 -28.71 2.31
C SER A 22 -8.00 -28.17 1.19
N THR A 23 -8.18 -26.91 0.77
CA THR A 23 -7.53 -26.33 -0.39
C THR A 23 -6.95 -24.96 -0.05
N SER A 24 -5.79 -24.63 -0.61
CA SER A 24 -5.27 -23.27 -0.69
C SER A 24 -5.39 -22.78 -2.14
N TYR A 25 -5.72 -21.51 -2.33
CA TYR A 25 -5.73 -20.90 -3.66
C TYR A 25 -4.55 -19.95 -3.78
N LEU A 26 -3.66 -20.20 -4.74
CA LEU A 26 -2.42 -19.44 -4.91
C LEU A 26 -2.46 -18.68 -6.23
N VAL A 27 -2.03 -17.42 -6.20
CA VAL A 27 -2.00 -16.53 -7.36
C VAL A 27 -0.64 -15.83 -7.43
N LYS A 28 0.00 -15.85 -8.60
CA LYS A 28 1.15 -14.97 -8.88
C LYS A 28 0.64 -13.55 -9.14
N LEU A 29 1.02 -12.61 -8.28
CA LEU A 29 0.63 -11.21 -8.37
C LEU A 29 1.44 -10.43 -9.41
N GLY A 30 2.70 -10.81 -9.59
CA GLY A 30 3.65 -10.13 -10.47
C GLY A 30 5.07 -10.20 -9.93
N ASN A 31 6.01 -9.58 -10.64
CA ASN A 31 7.42 -9.51 -10.28
C ASN A 31 7.73 -8.17 -9.60
N ASP A 32 8.51 -8.20 -8.51
CA ASP A 32 8.83 -7.05 -7.65
C ASP A 32 9.51 -5.87 -8.37
N GLU A 33 10.26 -6.09 -9.45
CA GLU A 33 10.93 -5.02 -10.21
C GLU A 33 10.08 -4.43 -11.34
N THR A 34 9.14 -5.21 -11.88
CA THR A 34 8.45 -4.84 -13.13
C THR A 34 6.96 -4.59 -12.96
N SER A 35 6.29 -5.28 -12.02
CA SER A 35 4.83 -5.29 -11.92
C SER A 35 4.26 -4.25 -10.96
N PHE A 36 5.08 -3.71 -10.04
CA PHE A 36 4.62 -2.86 -8.93
C PHE A 36 5.14 -1.41 -9.02
N ASN A 37 5.23 -0.91 -10.25
CA ASN A 37 5.75 0.43 -10.53
C ASN A 37 4.71 1.56 -10.39
N SER A 38 3.43 1.21 -10.44
CA SER A 38 2.28 2.14 -10.31
C SER A 38 1.16 1.54 -9.46
N SER A 39 0.41 2.40 -8.76
CA SER A 39 -0.81 1.99 -8.05
C SER A 39 -1.93 1.64 -9.02
N GLY A 40 -2.71 0.60 -8.72
CA GLY A 40 -3.85 0.20 -9.54
C GLY A 40 -4.30 -1.25 -9.32
N PRO A 41 -5.45 -1.63 -9.90
CA PRO A 41 -5.91 -3.02 -9.91
C PRO A 41 -4.95 -3.91 -10.72
N LEU A 42 -4.66 -5.10 -10.22
CA LEU A 42 -3.80 -6.06 -10.89
C LEU A 42 -4.58 -6.89 -11.91
N VAL A 43 -3.94 -7.21 -13.04
CA VAL A 43 -4.53 -8.03 -14.11
C VAL A 43 -4.28 -9.50 -13.83
N LEU A 44 -5.18 -10.13 -13.07
CA LEU A 44 -5.02 -11.50 -12.55
C LEU A 44 -6.09 -12.48 -13.04
N GLY A 45 -6.99 -12.06 -13.94
CA GLY A 45 -8.17 -12.85 -14.32
C GLY A 45 -9.34 -12.66 -13.34
N ASN A 46 -10.35 -13.54 -13.43
CA ASN A 46 -11.55 -13.47 -12.60
C ASN A 46 -11.40 -14.29 -11.31
N LEU A 47 -10.59 -13.79 -10.38
CA LEU A 47 -10.36 -14.48 -9.10
C LEU A 47 -11.66 -14.65 -8.29
N GLY A 48 -12.63 -13.74 -8.43
CA GLY A 48 -13.92 -13.85 -7.75
C GLY A 48 -14.69 -15.12 -8.13
N ALA A 49 -14.64 -15.55 -9.39
CA ALA A 49 -15.22 -16.82 -9.83
C ALA A 49 -14.50 -18.03 -9.20
N ASP A 50 -13.17 -18.00 -9.14
CA ASP A 50 -12.40 -19.08 -8.52
C ASP A 50 -12.62 -19.15 -7.00
N LEU A 51 -12.66 -17.99 -6.33
CA LEU A 51 -12.88 -17.91 -4.88
C LEU A 51 -14.30 -18.32 -4.49
N SER A 52 -15.30 -18.07 -5.36
CA SER A 52 -16.70 -18.44 -5.12
C SER A 52 -17.05 -19.89 -5.47
N SER A 53 -16.16 -20.62 -6.14
CA SER A 53 -16.36 -22.04 -6.45
C SER A 53 -16.58 -22.86 -5.17
N GLU A 54 -17.56 -23.77 -5.20
CA GLU A 54 -17.80 -24.72 -4.10
C GLU A 54 -16.98 -26.01 -4.24
N GLU A 55 -16.43 -26.29 -5.42
CA GLU A 55 -15.65 -27.51 -5.67
C GLU A 55 -14.24 -27.39 -5.08
N PHE A 56 -13.54 -26.29 -5.40
CA PHE A 56 -12.17 -26.05 -4.95
C PHE A 56 -11.98 -24.70 -4.23
N GLY A 57 -12.92 -23.77 -4.38
CA GLY A 57 -12.89 -22.45 -3.74
C GLY A 57 -13.49 -22.45 -2.34
N PHE A 58 -14.01 -21.28 -1.93
CA PHE A 58 -14.53 -21.04 -0.58
C PHE A 58 -16.04 -20.75 -0.57
N GLY A 59 -16.73 -21.04 -1.67
CA GLY A 59 -18.16 -20.82 -1.84
C GLY A 59 -18.55 -19.36 -2.09
N PRO A 60 -19.81 -19.10 -2.47
CA PRO A 60 -20.28 -17.78 -2.93
C PRO A 60 -20.08 -16.66 -1.90
N GLU A 61 -20.13 -17.01 -0.62
CA GLU A 61 -19.96 -16.08 0.52
C GLU A 61 -18.50 -15.88 0.95
N TRP A 62 -17.51 -16.34 0.16
CA TRP A 62 -16.09 -16.26 0.54
C TRP A 62 -15.66 -14.88 1.05
N SER A 63 -16.21 -13.81 0.47
CA SER A 63 -15.85 -12.42 0.75
C SER A 63 -16.24 -11.93 2.14
N THR A 64 -17.25 -12.56 2.76
CA THR A 64 -17.82 -12.20 4.07
C THR A 64 -17.51 -13.22 5.16
N ARG A 65 -16.87 -14.34 4.79
CA ARG A 65 -16.55 -15.43 5.70
C ARG A 65 -15.35 -15.13 6.59
N SER A 66 -15.58 -15.14 7.89
CA SER A 66 -14.57 -14.86 8.94
C SER A 66 -13.41 -15.85 8.98
N ASP A 67 -13.64 -17.07 8.47
CA ASP A 67 -12.66 -18.14 8.43
C ASP A 67 -11.81 -18.16 7.16
N VAL A 68 -12.14 -17.34 6.16
CA VAL A 68 -11.31 -17.13 4.97
C VAL A 68 -10.21 -16.10 5.28
N ARG A 69 -8.98 -16.50 4.99
CA ARG A 69 -7.75 -15.75 5.27
C ARG A 69 -6.96 -15.60 3.98
N TRP A 70 -6.15 -14.55 3.92
CA TRP A 70 -5.20 -14.35 2.83
C TRP A 70 -3.93 -13.68 3.32
N GLY A 71 -2.83 -13.97 2.63
CA GLY A 71 -1.50 -13.43 2.90
C GLY A 71 -0.67 -13.38 1.62
N ILE A 72 0.23 -12.41 1.55
CA ILE A 72 1.17 -12.19 0.45
C ILE A 72 2.58 -12.57 0.89
N PHE A 73 3.28 -13.27 0.01
CA PHE A 73 4.65 -13.71 0.23
C PHE A 73 5.45 -13.72 -1.07
N GLY A 74 6.77 -13.66 -0.96
CA GLY A 74 7.64 -13.73 -2.13
C GLY A 74 9.10 -13.76 -1.73
N VAL A 75 9.95 -14.15 -2.68
CA VAL A 75 11.40 -14.23 -2.48
C VAL A 75 12.13 -13.81 -3.75
N ARG A 76 13.23 -13.08 -3.55
CA ARG A 76 14.28 -12.85 -4.54
C ARG A 76 15.59 -13.38 -3.99
N ASP A 77 16.11 -14.42 -4.62
CA ASP A 77 17.31 -15.14 -4.20
C ASP A 77 18.59 -14.49 -4.75
N ALA A 78 18.87 -13.27 -4.31
CA ALA A 78 20.18 -12.67 -4.56
C ALA A 78 21.26 -13.51 -3.84
N VAL A 79 22.39 -13.75 -4.52
CA VAL A 79 23.47 -14.66 -4.08
C VAL A 79 23.80 -14.47 -2.59
N ASN A 80 23.38 -15.44 -1.77
CA ASN A 80 23.52 -15.50 -0.30
C ASN A 80 22.81 -14.39 0.52
N ILE A 81 22.05 -13.48 -0.08
CA ILE A 81 21.34 -12.38 0.59
C ILE A 81 19.89 -12.28 0.11
N PRO A 82 19.02 -13.27 0.41
CA PRO A 82 17.65 -13.25 -0.06
C PRO A 82 16.91 -12.01 0.43
N VAL A 83 16.06 -11.47 -0.44
CA VAL A 83 15.06 -10.46 -0.12
C VAL A 83 13.73 -11.17 0.00
N LEU A 84 13.05 -10.97 1.13
CA LEU A 84 11.74 -11.54 1.41
C LEU A 84 10.66 -10.48 1.27
N TYR A 85 9.50 -10.91 0.82
CA TYR A 85 8.27 -10.13 0.83
C TYR A 85 7.28 -10.87 1.72
N ALA A 86 6.70 -10.16 2.68
CA ALA A 86 5.73 -10.75 3.61
C ALA A 86 4.69 -9.71 4.03
N SER A 87 3.42 -10.07 3.90
CA SER A 87 2.31 -9.23 4.35
C SER A 87 2.17 -9.20 5.87
N ARG A 88 1.55 -8.14 6.35
CA ARG A 88 0.91 -8.06 7.65
C ARG A 88 -0.42 -7.32 7.50
N ALA A 89 -1.47 -7.86 8.11
CA ALA A 89 -2.78 -7.25 8.04
C ALA A 89 -2.85 -5.96 8.84
N ARG A 90 -3.54 -4.97 8.28
CA ARG A 90 -4.00 -3.81 9.04
C ARG A 90 -5.19 -4.23 9.88
N SER A 91 -5.16 -3.91 11.18
CA SER A 91 -6.31 -4.13 12.06
C SER A 91 -7.51 -3.28 11.65
N ILE A 92 -7.24 -2.10 11.09
CA ILE A 92 -8.21 -1.19 10.48
C ILE A 92 -7.63 -0.74 9.13
N PRO A 93 -8.36 -0.78 8.01
CA PRO A 93 -7.82 -0.48 6.67
C PRO A 93 -7.05 0.84 6.55
N SER A 94 -7.44 1.87 7.31
CA SER A 94 -6.80 3.20 7.33
C SER A 94 -5.53 3.30 8.19
N THR A 95 -5.22 2.29 8.99
CA THR A 95 -4.11 2.33 9.96
C THR A 95 -2.99 1.39 9.51
N PRO A 96 -1.79 1.91 9.18
CA PRO A 96 -0.65 1.06 8.79
C PRO A 96 -0.34 -0.02 9.83
N ALA A 97 -0.02 -1.22 9.35
CA ALA A 97 0.46 -2.29 10.19
C ALA A 97 1.87 -1.97 10.70
N THR A 98 2.19 -2.41 11.92
CA THR A 98 3.55 -2.31 12.44
C THR A 98 4.50 -3.13 11.55
N PRO A 99 5.66 -2.61 11.13
CA PRO A 99 6.63 -3.39 10.37
C PRO A 99 7.04 -4.70 11.08
N TRP A 100 7.45 -5.70 10.29
CA TRP A 100 8.05 -6.91 10.84
C TRP A 100 9.34 -6.59 11.61
N THR A 101 9.63 -7.37 12.64
CA THR A 101 10.92 -7.28 13.33
C THR A 101 12.05 -7.64 12.39
N LEU A 102 13.18 -6.94 12.53
CA LEU A 102 14.41 -7.27 11.81
C LEU A 102 14.86 -8.70 12.11
N ILE A 103 15.30 -9.39 11.06
CA ILE A 103 15.86 -10.74 11.14
C ILE A 103 17.23 -10.78 10.49
N ASN A 104 18.10 -11.64 11.02
CA ASN A 104 19.45 -11.82 10.49
C ASN A 104 19.46 -12.63 9.18
N GLN A 105 20.61 -12.66 8.52
CA GLN A 105 20.81 -13.36 7.25
C GLN A 105 20.45 -14.86 7.31
N GLN A 106 20.81 -15.55 8.39
CA GLN A 106 20.51 -16.98 8.54
C GLN A 106 19.01 -17.25 8.56
N LYS A 107 18.24 -16.47 9.34
CA LYS A 107 16.78 -16.57 9.36
C LYS A 107 16.17 -16.29 8.00
N LYS A 108 16.68 -15.29 7.28
CA LYS A 108 16.19 -15.00 5.92
C LYS A 108 16.43 -16.15 4.95
N GLN A 109 17.58 -16.81 5.00
CA GLN A 109 17.88 -17.98 4.17
C GLN A 109 16.95 -19.16 4.47
N THR A 110 16.67 -19.42 5.75
CA THR A 110 15.70 -20.43 6.14
C THR A 110 14.30 -20.10 5.61
N THR A 111 13.82 -18.87 5.82
CA THR A 111 12.49 -18.44 5.32
C THR A 111 12.41 -18.45 3.79
N ALA A 112 13.48 -18.04 3.09
CA ALA A 112 13.56 -18.13 1.63
C ALA A 112 13.40 -19.58 1.14
N THR A 113 14.04 -20.54 1.80
CA THR A 113 13.91 -21.97 1.49
C THR A 113 12.45 -22.42 1.65
N GLN A 114 11.77 -21.97 2.71
CA GLN A 114 10.36 -22.30 2.93
C GLN A 114 9.45 -21.70 1.86
N ILE A 115 9.64 -20.43 1.51
CA ILE A 115 8.87 -19.77 0.44
C ILE A 115 9.08 -20.51 -0.89
N ASN A 116 10.33 -20.82 -1.23
CA ASN A 116 10.68 -21.57 -2.42
C ASN A 116 10.05 -22.97 -2.46
N SER A 117 9.85 -23.60 -1.29
CA SER A 117 9.19 -24.90 -1.24
C SER A 117 7.73 -24.86 -1.71
N VAL A 118 7.02 -23.75 -1.47
CA VAL A 118 5.65 -23.52 -1.96
C VAL A 118 5.64 -23.19 -3.45
N ILE A 119 6.64 -22.45 -3.94
CA ILE A 119 6.66 -21.93 -5.31
C ILE A 119 7.15 -22.97 -6.32
N GLN A 120 8.28 -23.62 -6.02
CA GLN A 120 9.05 -24.37 -7.01
C GLN A 120 9.63 -25.69 -6.50
N SER A 121 9.22 -26.22 -5.34
CA SER A 121 9.64 -27.58 -5.00
C SER A 121 9.11 -28.58 -6.02
N ALA A 122 10.01 -29.28 -6.69
CA ALA A 122 9.67 -30.49 -7.42
C ALA A 122 9.36 -31.56 -6.39
N THR A 123 8.10 -31.80 -6.05
CA THR A 123 7.80 -32.88 -5.10
C THR A 123 7.72 -34.22 -5.84
N GLY A 124 8.71 -35.08 -5.56
CA GLY A 124 8.61 -36.52 -5.77
C GLY A 124 8.55 -37.20 -4.41
N GLY A 125 7.37 -37.34 -3.81
CA GLY A 125 7.19 -38.06 -2.55
C GLY A 125 5.73 -38.15 -2.09
N VAL A 126 5.37 -39.24 -1.42
CA VAL A 126 4.01 -39.53 -0.93
C VAL A 126 3.66 -38.57 0.22
N GLY A 127 2.52 -37.87 0.13
CA GLY A 127 2.09 -36.87 1.12
C GLY A 127 2.49 -35.42 0.82
N ALA A 128 3.07 -35.17 -0.36
CA ALA A 128 3.42 -33.85 -0.85
C ALA A 128 2.23 -33.08 -1.48
N SER A 129 2.15 -31.77 -1.21
CA SER A 129 1.30 -30.85 -1.99
C SER A 129 2.04 -30.37 -3.25
N PRO A 130 1.35 -30.16 -4.38
CA PRO A 130 1.98 -29.58 -5.57
C PRO A 130 2.47 -28.17 -5.26
N SER A 131 3.68 -27.82 -5.66
CA SER A 131 4.13 -26.41 -5.62
C SER A 131 3.38 -25.57 -6.65
N TYR A 132 3.57 -24.24 -6.65
CA TYR A 132 2.89 -23.32 -7.57
C TYR A 132 2.98 -23.78 -9.04
N VAL A 133 4.12 -24.30 -9.46
CA VAL A 133 4.32 -24.79 -10.84
C VAL A 133 3.47 -26.02 -11.21
N GLN A 134 2.91 -26.72 -10.22
CA GLN A 134 2.15 -27.98 -10.35
C GLN A 134 0.68 -27.87 -9.91
N LEU A 135 0.18 -26.67 -9.64
CA LEU A 135 -1.19 -26.48 -9.17
C LEU A 135 -2.24 -26.92 -10.18
N ILE A 136 -3.42 -27.23 -9.66
CA ILE A 136 -4.63 -27.44 -10.47
C ILE A 136 -5.00 -26.08 -11.07
N SER A 137 -4.90 -25.94 -12.39
CA SER A 137 -5.20 -24.68 -13.08
C SER A 137 -6.69 -24.36 -13.12
N THR A 138 -6.99 -23.06 -13.21
CA THR A 138 -8.37 -22.57 -13.41
C THR A 138 -8.51 -21.98 -14.81
N GLU A 139 -9.74 -21.94 -15.32
CA GLU A 139 -10.05 -21.26 -16.58
C GLU A 139 -10.16 -19.74 -16.40
N ASN A 140 -10.38 -19.28 -15.17
CA ASN A 140 -10.62 -17.87 -14.85
C ASN A 140 -9.31 -17.08 -14.68
N SER A 141 -8.16 -17.75 -14.48
CA SER A 141 -6.86 -17.10 -14.35
C SER A 141 -5.71 -17.95 -14.86
N ALA A 142 -4.89 -17.38 -15.73
CA ALA A 142 -3.66 -18.02 -16.21
C ALA A 142 -2.52 -18.02 -15.17
N VAL A 143 -2.67 -17.31 -14.05
CA VAL A 143 -1.63 -17.10 -13.02
C VAL A 143 -2.06 -17.64 -11.65
N ALA A 144 -3.18 -18.37 -11.58
CA ALA A 144 -3.72 -18.88 -10.34
C ALA A 144 -4.10 -20.35 -10.43
N GLY A 145 -4.09 -21.03 -9.29
CA GLY A 145 -4.58 -22.39 -9.19
C GLY A 145 -4.83 -22.86 -7.76
N TYR A 146 -5.44 -24.02 -7.67
CA TYR A 146 -5.78 -24.67 -6.41
C TYR A 146 -4.68 -25.66 -6.00
N GLN A 147 -4.33 -25.60 -4.72
CA GLN A 147 -3.40 -26.48 -4.05
C GLN A 147 -4.14 -27.32 -3.01
N PRO A 148 -4.21 -28.66 -3.15
CA PRO A 148 -4.63 -29.52 -2.05
C PRO A 148 -3.73 -29.31 -0.82
N ASN A 149 -4.34 -29.03 0.33
CA ASN A 149 -3.61 -28.82 1.58
C ASN A 149 -2.95 -30.13 2.02
N GLY A 150 -1.68 -30.04 2.39
CA GLY A 150 -0.86 -31.17 2.78
C GLY A 150 -0.03 -30.86 4.02
N VAL A 151 0.60 -31.89 4.56
CA VAL A 151 1.43 -31.79 5.77
C VAL A 151 2.90 -31.49 5.45
N GLY A 152 3.28 -31.50 4.17
CA GLY A 152 4.64 -31.22 3.71
C GLY A 152 4.93 -29.73 3.50
N PRO A 153 6.21 -29.35 3.42
CA PRO A 153 6.64 -27.95 3.33
C PRO A 153 6.16 -27.24 2.06
N SER A 154 5.89 -27.98 0.99
CA SER A 154 5.35 -27.42 -0.25
C SER A 154 3.92 -26.89 -0.13
N SER A 155 3.19 -27.25 0.92
CA SER A 155 1.83 -26.75 1.14
C SER A 155 1.87 -25.34 1.74
N TYR A 156 1.17 -24.41 1.12
CA TYR A 156 0.95 -23.07 1.69
C TYR A 156 0.29 -23.18 3.08
N ASN A 157 -0.72 -24.02 3.22
CA ASN A 157 -1.37 -24.27 4.51
C ASN A 157 -0.38 -24.79 5.58
N HIS A 158 0.60 -25.62 5.23
CA HIS A 158 1.65 -26.00 6.18
C HIS A 158 2.49 -24.80 6.63
N GLN A 159 2.82 -23.91 5.70
CA GLN A 159 3.69 -22.74 5.92
C GLN A 159 3.07 -21.61 6.74
N VAL A 160 1.75 -21.57 6.88
CA VAL A 160 1.02 -20.55 7.65
C VAL A 160 0.20 -21.16 8.82
N ALA A 161 0.05 -22.48 8.79
CA ALA A 161 -0.70 -23.36 9.70
C ALA A 161 -0.16 -23.48 11.12
N SER A 162 1.14 -23.80 11.23
CA SER A 162 1.95 -24.15 12.43
C SER A 162 2.90 -25.34 12.16
N GLY A 163 3.73 -25.26 11.12
CA GLY A 163 4.84 -26.20 10.92
C GLY A 163 6.06 -25.83 11.77
N THR A 164 6.89 -26.80 12.17
CA THR A 164 8.16 -26.53 12.89
C THR A 164 9.21 -25.81 12.03
N SER A 165 8.96 -25.69 10.73
CA SER A 165 9.80 -25.00 9.74
C SER A 165 8.91 -24.17 8.82
N ASP A 166 7.93 -23.48 9.38
CA ASP A 166 7.01 -22.64 8.63
C ASP A 166 7.55 -21.22 8.42
N PHE A 167 6.80 -20.36 7.70
CA PHE A 167 7.22 -18.98 7.50
C PHE A 167 7.42 -18.26 8.83
N GLY A 168 6.52 -18.49 9.78
CA GLY A 168 6.47 -17.78 11.05
C GLY A 168 7.59 -18.15 12.01
N THR A 169 7.80 -19.44 12.27
CA THR A 169 8.85 -19.95 13.16
C THR A 169 10.25 -19.57 12.65
N SER A 170 10.48 -19.69 11.35
CA SER A 170 11.77 -19.39 10.72
C SER A 170 12.15 -17.91 10.85
N SER A 171 11.15 -17.03 10.82
CA SER A 171 11.30 -15.57 10.81
C SER A 171 10.96 -14.89 12.14
N ALA A 172 10.39 -15.62 13.10
CA ALA A 172 9.66 -15.07 14.24
C ALA A 172 8.46 -14.16 13.86
N TRP A 173 7.91 -14.29 12.66
CA TRP A 173 6.64 -13.65 12.28
C TRP A 173 5.48 -14.45 12.86
N SER A 174 4.50 -13.79 13.48
CA SER A 174 3.36 -14.50 14.09
C SER A 174 2.47 -15.19 13.06
N SER A 175 2.21 -14.52 11.94
CA SER A 175 1.56 -15.05 10.73
C SER A 175 1.58 -13.96 9.67
N ILE A 176 1.77 -14.34 8.41
CA ILE A 176 1.66 -13.40 7.28
C ILE A 176 0.21 -13.16 6.85
N GLU A 177 -0.72 -14.01 7.30
CA GLU A 177 -2.13 -13.92 6.93
C GLU A 177 -2.88 -12.96 7.84
N GLY A 178 -3.90 -12.31 7.28
CA GLY A 178 -4.85 -11.57 8.09
C GLY A 178 -6.00 -12.44 8.60
N SER A 179 -6.53 -12.03 9.75
CA SER A 179 -7.77 -12.55 10.32
C SER A 179 -8.78 -11.41 10.31
N PHE A 180 -9.79 -11.48 9.45
CA PHE A 180 -10.52 -10.29 9.04
C PHE A 180 -11.91 -10.11 9.66
N GLY A 181 -12.36 -11.02 10.52
CA GLY A 181 -13.62 -10.89 11.27
C GLY A 181 -14.86 -10.94 10.36
N ALA A 182 -15.11 -9.88 9.59
CA ALA A 182 -16.20 -9.77 8.61
C ALA A 182 -15.86 -10.35 7.22
N GLY A 183 -14.76 -11.11 7.11
CA GLY A 183 -14.27 -11.69 5.87
C GLY A 183 -13.27 -10.82 5.11
N PRO A 184 -12.68 -11.36 4.03
CA PRO A 184 -11.54 -10.75 3.34
C PRO A 184 -11.88 -9.49 2.53
N ALA A 185 -13.14 -9.24 2.14
CA ALA A 185 -13.45 -8.07 1.33
C ALA A 185 -13.18 -6.74 2.05
N ALA A 186 -12.68 -5.76 1.28
CA ALA A 186 -12.28 -4.42 1.76
C ALA A 186 -11.17 -4.43 2.83
N THR A 187 -10.46 -5.54 2.97
CA THR A 187 -9.33 -5.66 3.89
C THR A 187 -8.03 -5.22 3.20
N VAL A 188 -7.04 -4.85 4.02
CA VAL A 188 -5.76 -4.31 3.53
C VAL A 188 -4.60 -5.04 4.19
N LEU A 189 -3.64 -5.47 3.37
CA LEU A 189 -2.35 -5.99 3.78
C LEU A 189 -1.25 -4.98 3.44
N ASP A 190 -0.41 -4.63 4.41
CA ASP A 190 0.87 -3.98 4.14
C ASP A 190 1.90 -5.07 3.85
N VAL A 191 2.58 -4.99 2.72
CA VAL A 191 3.65 -5.91 2.37
C VAL A 191 4.97 -5.23 2.67
N PHE A 192 5.81 -5.90 3.46
CA PHE A 192 7.15 -5.40 3.78
C PHE A 192 8.20 -6.12 2.94
N ARG A 193 9.19 -5.35 2.49
CA ARG A 193 10.43 -5.85 1.91
C ARG A 193 11.45 -6.01 3.03
N ILE A 194 11.93 -7.23 3.23
CA ILE A 194 12.93 -7.59 4.24
C ILE A 194 14.21 -7.97 3.51
N GLY A 195 15.24 -7.14 3.60
CA GLY A 195 16.46 -7.28 2.81
C GLY A 195 17.66 -6.58 3.43
N ARG A 196 18.71 -6.35 2.63
CA ARG A 196 19.87 -5.54 3.04
C ARG A 196 20.05 -4.34 2.14
N VAL A 197 20.40 -3.21 2.74
CA VAL A 197 20.87 -2.01 2.04
C VAL A 197 22.23 -1.64 2.63
N SER A 198 23.24 -1.55 1.78
CA SER A 198 24.62 -1.20 2.19
C SER A 198 25.15 -2.04 3.37
N GLY A 199 24.83 -3.33 3.39
CA GLY A 199 25.28 -4.27 4.43
C GLY A 199 24.43 -4.27 5.71
N VAL A 200 23.43 -3.40 5.85
CA VAL A 200 22.54 -3.33 7.02
C VAL A 200 21.23 -4.03 6.73
N GLU A 201 20.73 -4.82 7.69
CA GLU A 201 19.41 -5.45 7.58
C GLU A 201 18.29 -4.39 7.66
N THR A 202 17.30 -4.52 6.80
CA THR A 202 16.23 -3.52 6.61
C THR A 202 14.88 -4.19 6.51
N VAL A 203 13.86 -3.50 7.04
CA VAL A 203 12.44 -3.79 6.79
C VAL A 203 11.82 -2.48 6.32
N SER A 204 11.35 -2.43 5.08
CA SER A 204 10.69 -1.26 4.52
C SER A 204 9.33 -1.64 3.94
N LEU A 205 8.39 -0.70 3.90
CA LEU A 205 7.11 -0.92 3.24
C LEU A 205 7.36 -1.07 1.73
N PHE A 206 6.98 -2.21 1.17
CA PHE A 206 6.99 -2.45 -0.28
C PHE A 206 5.77 -1.84 -0.95
N GLY A 207 4.61 -1.95 -0.30
CA GLY A 207 3.34 -1.38 -0.74
C GLY A 207 2.18 -2.00 0.00
N THR A 208 0.98 -1.59 -0.38
CA THR A 208 -0.24 -2.06 0.26
C THR A 208 -1.11 -2.76 -0.78
N PHE A 209 -1.81 -3.79 -0.35
CA PHE A 209 -2.72 -4.56 -1.19
C PHE A 209 -4.08 -4.59 -0.55
N SER A 210 -5.12 -4.39 -1.36
CA SER A 210 -6.51 -4.54 -0.95
C SER A 210 -7.23 -5.52 -1.86
N ILE A 211 -8.31 -6.12 -1.38
CA ILE A 211 -9.16 -7.01 -2.16
C ILE A 211 -10.63 -6.60 -2.06
N SER A 212 -11.31 -6.56 -3.20
CA SER A 212 -12.75 -6.30 -3.28
C SER A 212 -13.59 -7.58 -3.11
N ALA A 213 -14.89 -7.44 -2.89
CA ALA A 213 -15.82 -8.57 -2.83
C ALA A 213 -15.92 -9.37 -4.14
N SER A 214 -15.53 -8.77 -5.28
CA SER A 214 -15.45 -9.46 -6.58
C SER A 214 -14.09 -10.11 -6.84
N GLY A 215 -13.18 -10.14 -5.85
CA GLY A 215 -11.86 -10.76 -5.99
C GLY A 215 -10.83 -9.91 -6.74
N VAL A 216 -11.11 -8.63 -7.03
CA VAL A 216 -10.11 -7.72 -7.62
C VAL A 216 -9.11 -7.32 -6.55
N ILE A 217 -7.83 -7.62 -6.78
CA ILE A 217 -6.71 -7.20 -5.94
C ILE A 217 -6.11 -5.91 -6.50
N THR A 218 -5.94 -4.91 -5.64
CA THR A 218 -5.38 -3.60 -5.98
C THR A 218 -4.09 -3.36 -5.21
N PHE A 219 -3.02 -3.03 -5.92
CA PHE A 219 -1.76 -2.59 -5.34
C PHE A 219 -1.75 -1.07 -5.20
N THR A 220 -1.26 -0.57 -4.06
CA THR A 220 -0.95 0.85 -3.85
C THR A 220 0.52 0.96 -3.50
N LYS A 221 1.27 1.69 -4.33
CA LYS A 221 2.66 2.01 -4.07
C LYS A 221 2.75 2.88 -2.80
N PRO A 222 3.75 2.68 -1.92
CA PRO A 222 4.00 3.59 -0.81
C PRO A 222 4.17 5.01 -1.36
N SER A 223 3.41 5.96 -0.84
CA SER A 223 3.73 7.36 -1.04
C SER A 223 5.14 7.59 -0.49
N ALA A 224 6.00 8.24 -1.27
CA ALA A 224 7.23 8.78 -0.69
C ALA A 224 6.80 9.65 0.49
N THR A 225 7.46 9.49 1.64
CA THR A 225 7.35 10.50 2.69
C THR A 225 7.66 11.83 2.04
N PRO A 226 6.73 12.80 2.08
CA PRO A 226 7.02 14.14 1.60
C PRO A 226 8.31 14.60 2.28
N VAL A 227 9.28 14.98 1.47
CA VAL A 227 10.57 15.44 1.98
C VAL A 227 10.40 16.92 2.31
N ASP A 228 10.91 17.30 3.46
CA ASP A 228 11.00 18.67 3.98
C ASP A 228 12.48 18.81 4.36
N HIS A 229 13.29 19.25 3.40
CA HIS A 229 14.75 19.21 3.52
C HIS A 229 15.28 20.21 4.55
N ASP A 230 14.61 21.34 4.73
CA ASP A 230 15.06 22.40 5.65
C ASP A 230 14.31 22.43 6.99
N GLY A 231 13.26 21.63 7.12
CA GLY A 231 12.55 21.37 8.37
C GLY A 231 11.58 22.47 8.78
N ASP A 232 11.07 23.24 7.83
CA ASP A 232 10.18 24.38 8.10
C ASP A 232 8.69 24.01 8.16
N GLY A 233 8.38 22.74 7.87
CA GLY A 233 7.04 22.18 7.90
C GLY A 233 6.32 22.23 6.56
N TYR A 234 6.95 22.73 5.49
CA TYR A 234 6.51 22.61 4.11
C TYR A 234 7.38 21.58 3.38
N THR A 235 6.78 20.87 2.44
CA THR A 235 7.49 19.83 1.70
C THR A 235 8.16 20.43 0.46
N ASP A 236 9.28 19.87 -0.01
CA ASP A 236 9.98 20.41 -1.19
C ASP A 236 9.06 20.51 -2.43
N ALA A 237 8.05 19.64 -2.50
CA ALA A 237 7.04 19.66 -3.55
C ALA A 237 6.11 20.88 -3.42
N GLU A 238 5.71 21.24 -2.20
CA GLU A 238 4.93 22.46 -1.90
C GLU A 238 5.79 23.70 -2.11
N GLU A 239 7.06 23.66 -1.74
CA GLU A 239 8.01 24.75 -1.95
C GLU A 239 8.30 24.97 -3.43
N ALA A 240 8.53 23.92 -4.21
CA ALA A 240 8.65 24.01 -5.67
C ALA A 240 7.37 24.55 -6.32
N LEU A 241 6.20 24.25 -5.73
CA LEU A 241 4.92 24.81 -6.17
C LEU A 241 4.81 26.31 -5.88
N ALA A 242 5.23 26.73 -4.68
CA ALA A 242 5.28 28.13 -4.26
C ALA A 242 6.46 28.91 -4.88
N GLY A 243 7.43 28.18 -5.43
CA GLY A 243 8.79 28.58 -5.80
C GLY A 243 9.55 29.28 -4.67
N THR A 244 9.54 28.63 -3.52
CA THR A 244 10.45 28.89 -2.39
C THR A 244 11.56 27.84 -2.36
N SER A 245 12.58 28.07 -1.52
CA SER A 245 13.81 27.29 -1.48
C SER A 245 13.76 26.14 -0.47
N ASP A 246 13.81 24.90 -0.97
CA ASP A 246 13.89 23.60 -0.24
C ASP A 246 15.12 23.39 0.66
N SER A 247 15.88 24.44 0.94
CA SER A 247 17.13 24.37 1.70
C SER A 247 17.30 25.57 2.63
N ASN A 248 16.24 26.37 2.79
CA ASN A 248 16.25 27.58 3.59
C ASN A 248 14.91 27.76 4.31
N ALA A 249 14.85 27.29 5.55
CA ALA A 249 13.65 27.27 6.38
C ALA A 249 13.01 28.65 6.69
N SER A 250 13.61 29.74 6.21
CA SER A 250 13.04 31.10 6.29
C SER A 250 12.30 31.52 5.01
N ASP A 251 12.44 30.77 3.92
CA ASP A 251 11.84 31.00 2.61
C ASP A 251 10.65 30.07 2.41
N PHE A 252 9.46 30.53 2.81
CA PHE A 252 8.21 29.81 2.64
C PHE A 252 7.10 30.73 2.20
N PHE A 253 6.07 30.17 1.56
CA PHE A 253 4.96 30.93 1.02
C PHE A 253 4.14 31.57 2.15
N ARG A 254 4.06 32.90 2.15
CA ARG A 254 3.30 33.66 3.14
C ARG A 254 2.76 34.96 2.59
N VAL A 255 1.71 35.47 3.23
CA VAL A 255 1.30 36.86 3.09
C VAL A 255 2.40 37.73 3.71
N SER A 256 3.00 38.60 2.90
CA SER A 256 4.09 39.48 3.29
C SER A 256 3.60 40.79 3.92
N SER A 257 2.44 41.28 3.52
CA SER A 257 1.80 42.43 4.17
C SER A 257 0.29 42.45 3.96
N LEU A 258 -0.43 43.00 4.93
CA LEU A 258 -1.85 43.32 4.84
C LEU A 258 -2.04 44.80 5.21
N THR A 259 -2.56 45.62 4.30
CA THR A 259 -2.80 47.05 4.56
C THR A 259 -4.26 47.39 4.30
N THR A 260 -4.84 48.20 5.17
CA THR A 260 -6.23 48.67 5.07
C THR A 260 -6.24 50.19 4.88
N SER A 261 -7.02 50.67 3.92
CA SER A 261 -7.19 52.10 3.65
C SER A 261 -8.62 52.36 3.22
N ALA A 262 -9.24 53.45 3.68
CA ALA A 262 -10.64 53.85 3.48
C ALA A 262 -11.44 53.04 2.42
N GLY A 263 -11.97 51.88 2.82
CA GLY A 263 -12.83 51.01 1.98
C GLY A 263 -12.15 49.85 1.24
N ASN A 264 -10.83 49.70 1.33
CA ASN A 264 -10.03 48.70 0.63
C ASN A 264 -9.09 47.94 1.58
N THR A 265 -8.87 46.66 1.30
CA THR A 265 -7.83 45.83 1.95
C THR A 265 -6.87 45.29 0.90
N GLN A 266 -5.60 45.66 0.98
CA GLN A 266 -4.56 45.16 0.08
C GLN A 266 -3.75 44.05 0.74
N ILE A 267 -3.57 42.96 0.00
CA ILE A 267 -2.91 41.73 0.41
C ILE A 267 -1.69 41.53 -0.50
N SER A 268 -0.50 41.60 0.08
CA SER A 268 0.75 41.34 -0.62
C SER A 268 1.30 39.98 -0.22
N PHE A 269 1.79 39.23 -1.19
CA PHE A 269 2.46 37.94 -1.04
C PHE A 269 3.52 37.79 -2.14
N THR A 270 4.43 36.83 -2.02
CA THR A 270 5.39 36.51 -3.09
C THR A 270 4.66 35.80 -4.22
N SER A 271 4.77 36.30 -5.45
CA SER A 271 4.13 35.68 -6.62
C SER A 271 5.13 35.37 -7.73
N ILE A 272 4.90 34.26 -8.43
CA ILE A 272 5.72 33.80 -9.54
C ILE A 272 4.93 33.92 -10.84
N ALA A 273 5.59 34.40 -11.89
CA ALA A 273 5.00 34.48 -13.22
C ALA A 273 4.51 33.10 -13.68
N SER A 274 3.32 33.03 -14.27
CA SER A 274 2.66 31.80 -14.73
C SER A 274 2.03 30.91 -13.63
N ARG A 275 1.95 31.39 -12.37
CA ARG A 275 1.14 30.77 -11.32
C ARG A 275 -0.19 31.51 -11.15
N SER A 276 -1.21 30.81 -10.68
CA SER A 276 -2.46 31.41 -10.20
C SER A 276 -2.60 31.23 -8.69
N TYR A 277 -3.31 32.15 -8.06
CA TYR A 277 -3.47 32.25 -6.62
C TYR A 277 -4.94 32.44 -6.29
N LYS A 278 -5.47 31.57 -5.43
CA LYS A 278 -6.83 31.69 -4.90
C LYS A 278 -6.81 32.54 -3.64
N ILE A 279 -7.64 33.59 -3.62
CA ILE A 279 -7.84 34.46 -2.47
C ILE A 279 -9.12 34.04 -1.77
N TYR A 280 -9.00 33.69 -0.49
CA TYR A 280 -10.12 33.35 0.36
C TYR A 280 -10.33 34.39 1.45
N TYR A 281 -11.58 34.55 1.85
CA TYR A 281 -12.00 35.37 2.99
C TYR A 281 -12.80 34.53 3.98
N SER A 282 -12.63 34.83 5.27
CA SER A 282 -13.45 34.31 6.36
C SER A 282 -13.69 35.43 7.36
N GLU A 283 -14.90 35.52 7.92
CA GLU A 283 -15.20 36.53 8.95
C GLU A 283 -14.70 36.10 10.35
N ASP A 284 -14.60 34.79 10.61
CA ASP A 284 -14.51 34.24 11.97
C ASP A 284 -13.53 33.06 12.16
N LEU A 285 -12.85 32.60 11.11
CA LEU A 285 -11.99 31.40 11.09
C LEU A 285 -12.69 30.07 11.44
N SER A 286 -14.02 30.02 11.52
CA SER A 286 -14.73 28.78 11.81
C SER A 286 -14.56 27.75 10.68
N ALA A 287 -14.67 26.47 11.02
CA ALA A 287 -14.58 25.41 10.03
C ALA A 287 -15.62 25.62 8.92
N ASN A 288 -15.18 25.56 7.66
CA ASN A 288 -15.98 25.81 6.45
C ASN A 288 -16.46 27.26 6.22
N SER A 289 -15.98 28.26 6.97
CA SER A 289 -16.35 29.67 6.71
C SER A 289 -15.51 30.36 5.64
N TRP A 290 -14.47 29.69 5.12
CA TRP A 290 -13.63 30.23 4.06
C TRP A 290 -14.35 30.23 2.71
N GLN A 291 -14.55 31.42 2.16
CA GLN A 291 -15.13 31.65 0.85
C GLN A 291 -14.06 32.06 -0.14
N LEU A 292 -14.04 31.44 -1.32
CA LEU A 292 -13.20 31.90 -2.43
C LEU A 292 -13.77 33.24 -2.93
N ILE A 293 -12.98 34.31 -2.86
CA ILE A 293 -13.39 35.65 -3.29
C ILE A 293 -12.77 36.06 -4.62
N ASP A 294 -11.58 35.55 -4.95
CA ASP A 294 -10.97 35.80 -6.26
C ASP A 294 -9.91 34.75 -6.63
N THR A 295 -9.53 34.70 -7.92
CA THR A 295 -8.36 33.99 -8.43
C THR A 295 -7.51 34.95 -9.27
N VAL A 296 -6.29 35.21 -8.81
CA VAL A 296 -5.37 36.20 -9.39
C VAL A 296 -4.10 35.56 -9.93
N THR A 297 -3.42 36.23 -10.85
CA THR A 297 -2.14 35.74 -11.44
C THR A 297 -0.91 36.45 -10.86
N GLY A 298 -1.06 37.21 -9.77
CA GLY A 298 0.03 37.99 -9.19
C GLY A 298 -0.36 38.72 -7.91
N SER A 299 0.62 39.45 -7.36
CA SER A 299 0.53 40.23 -6.13
C SER A 299 0.93 41.70 -6.38
N PRO A 300 0.33 42.68 -5.67
CA PRO A 300 -0.67 42.52 -4.60
C PRO A 300 -2.10 42.34 -5.15
N TYR A 301 -2.99 41.75 -4.33
CA TYR A 301 -4.44 41.74 -4.54
C TYR A 301 -5.12 42.82 -3.69
N THR A 302 -6.18 43.47 -4.20
CA THR A 302 -6.95 44.48 -3.44
C THR A 302 -8.41 44.05 -3.35
N ASP A 303 -8.88 43.75 -2.14
CA ASP A 303 -10.31 43.58 -1.86
C ASP A 303 -10.98 44.95 -1.77
N THR A 304 -11.99 45.17 -2.60
CA THR A 304 -12.76 46.41 -2.72
C THR A 304 -14.23 46.21 -2.37
N ASP A 305 -14.62 45.01 -1.90
CA ASP A 305 -16.01 44.72 -1.56
C ASP A 305 -16.41 45.44 -0.26
N PRO A 306 -17.34 46.41 -0.33
CA PRO A 306 -17.70 47.24 0.82
C PRO A 306 -18.33 46.43 1.96
N THR A 307 -18.91 45.26 1.69
CA THR A 307 -19.50 44.41 2.72
C THR A 307 -18.44 43.70 3.57
N ARG A 308 -17.29 43.36 2.96
CA ARG A 308 -16.14 42.75 3.65
C ARG A 308 -15.23 43.81 4.26
N THR A 309 -14.94 44.88 3.52
CA THR A 309 -14.00 45.92 3.96
C THR A 309 -14.57 46.84 5.05
N ALA A 310 -15.91 46.88 5.22
CA ALA A 310 -16.55 47.57 6.35
C ALA A 310 -16.59 46.74 7.65
N ARG A 311 -16.23 45.45 7.62
CA ARG A 311 -16.23 44.61 8.83
C ARG A 311 -15.11 45.02 9.77
N GLN A 312 -15.41 44.99 11.08
CA GLN A 312 -14.39 45.24 12.11
C GLN A 312 -13.32 44.13 12.19
N LYS A 313 -13.65 42.93 11.69
CA LYS A 313 -12.77 41.77 11.66
C LYS A 313 -12.97 41.00 10.37
N GLY A 314 -11.89 40.37 9.90
CA GLY A 314 -11.89 39.52 8.73
C GLY A 314 -10.52 38.90 8.55
N PHE A 315 -10.47 37.74 7.93
CA PHE A 315 -9.29 36.94 7.74
C PHE A 315 -9.15 36.61 6.26
N TYR A 316 -7.91 36.67 5.78
CA TYR A 316 -7.58 36.35 4.40
C TYR A 316 -6.62 35.16 4.36
N LYS A 317 -6.76 34.35 3.32
CA LYS A 317 -5.85 33.24 3.02
C LYS A 317 -5.55 33.26 1.53
N VAL A 318 -4.28 33.12 1.19
CA VAL A 318 -3.82 32.98 -0.18
C VAL A 318 -3.36 31.54 -0.37
N ALA A 319 -3.77 30.90 -1.46
CA ALA A 319 -3.31 29.56 -1.82
C ALA A 319 -2.77 29.56 -3.25
N VAL A 320 -1.54 29.10 -3.44
CA VAL A 320 -0.99 28.83 -4.78
C VAL A 320 -1.73 27.65 -5.40
N THR A 321 -2.06 27.73 -6.68
CA THR A 321 -2.69 26.62 -7.41
C THR A 321 -1.66 25.86 -8.22
N THR A 322 -1.87 24.55 -8.36
CA THR A 322 -1.22 23.76 -9.40
C THR A 322 -1.58 24.32 -10.78
N PRO A 323 -0.64 24.41 -11.72
CA PRO A 323 -0.92 24.71 -13.13
C PRO A 323 -1.95 23.76 -13.72
#